data_AF-A0A7S2GG25-F1
#
_entry.id   AF-A0A7S2GG25-F1
#
_cell.length_a   1.000
_cell.length_b   1.000
_cell.length_c   1.000
_cell.angle_alpha   90.00
_cell.angle_beta   90.00
_cell.angle_gamma   90.00
#
_symmetry.space_group_name_H-M   'P 1'
#
loop_
_entity.id
_entity.type
_entity.pdbx_description
1 polymer ?
#
loop_
_entity_poly.entity_id
_entity_poly.type
_entity_poly.pdbx_seq_one_letter_code
_entity_poly.pdbx_strand_id
1 'polypeptide(L)'
;ALLACRCPRLLAMAAFGSPRFSRSPPATSAPPLWEWELHSGQPQHQHHPLRHCRDRARAMPTLRLPTVRAPIFAMVLSWIYTGRFYCPDTLFLQQLADAAKMLHLPALRAECHYQLRTLSRHVTCSAGSAVHRLRDDLRASLASLLPAGALAEEADDLRLRAADGEIHASRALLCARCDFFRTCLHGALSGGETASGEGVVAAEEGAVQEVDLKWTGVRLEELRLLLRYLYTGRVASGEDEMAGSDLELFEPHLALALMPHASALLMDDLKRLCEAVLTAVVDRQNAHALLDVAERCFASRLKATCADVLNQPDQSID
;
A
#
# COMPACT_ATOMS: atom_id res chain seq x y z
N ALA A 1 4.59 -1.95 5.33
CA ALA A 1 4.14 -2.45 4.00
C ALA A 1 5.24 -2.52 2.92
N LEU A 2 5.71 -1.41 2.32
CA LEU A 2 6.64 -1.47 1.16
C LEU A 2 7.97 -2.21 1.42
N LEU A 3 8.55 -2.01 2.61
CA LEU A 3 9.75 -2.77 3.02
C LEU A 3 9.44 -4.25 3.25
N ALA A 4 8.28 -4.56 3.84
CA ALA A 4 7.83 -5.94 4.04
C ALA A 4 7.69 -6.69 2.70
N CYS A 5 7.25 -5.95 1.68
CA CYS A 5 6.99 -6.43 0.34
C CYS A 5 8.29 -6.75 -0.43
N ARG A 6 9.21 -5.79 -0.48
CA ARG A 6 10.37 -5.86 -1.38
C ARG A 6 11.69 -6.17 -0.70
N CYS A 7 11.77 -5.97 0.61
CA CYS A 7 12.97 -6.28 1.38
C CYS A 7 12.60 -6.83 2.76
N PRO A 8 12.13 -8.09 2.84
CA PRO A 8 11.82 -8.76 4.10
C PRO A 8 13.00 -8.72 5.09
N ARG A 9 14.24 -8.68 4.58
CA ARG A 9 15.45 -8.54 5.40
C ARG A 9 15.55 -7.17 6.07
N LEU A 10 15.23 -6.07 5.40
CA LEU A 10 15.18 -4.75 6.04
C LEU A 10 14.06 -4.70 7.08
N LEU A 11 12.90 -5.31 6.78
CA LEU A 11 11.82 -5.43 7.76
C LEU A 11 12.28 -6.22 8.99
N ALA A 12 12.90 -7.39 8.80
CA ALA A 12 13.42 -8.20 9.90
C ALA A 12 14.51 -7.46 10.70
N MET A 13 15.41 -6.77 10.02
CA MET A 13 16.44 -5.95 10.68
C MET A 13 15.82 -4.80 11.49
N ALA A 14 14.73 -4.19 11.00
CA ALA A 14 13.94 -3.26 11.77
C ALA A 14 13.26 -4.02 12.94
N ALA A 15 12.29 -4.88 12.70
CA ALA A 15 11.49 -5.58 13.72
C ALA A 15 12.31 -6.18 14.88
N PHE A 16 13.46 -6.81 14.59
CA PHE A 16 14.27 -7.50 15.60
C PHE A 16 15.33 -6.62 16.28
N GLY A 17 15.52 -5.36 15.86
CA GLY A 17 16.44 -4.41 16.49
C GLY A 17 17.80 -5.02 16.86
N SER A 18 18.32 -5.90 16.00
CA SER A 18 19.35 -6.85 16.43
C SER A 18 20.65 -6.13 16.78
N PRO A 19 21.26 -6.40 17.96
CA PRO A 19 22.53 -5.80 18.37
C PRO A 19 23.70 -6.17 17.44
N ARG A 20 23.52 -7.16 16.55
CA ARG A 20 24.50 -7.47 15.50
C ARG A 20 24.62 -6.35 14.45
N PHE A 21 23.61 -5.48 14.34
CA PHE A 21 23.59 -4.35 13.40
C PHE A 21 23.67 -2.98 14.08
N SER A 22 23.50 -2.91 15.41
CA SER A 22 23.80 -1.72 16.21
C SER A 22 25.10 -1.93 16.98
N ARG A 23 26.23 -1.44 16.47
CA ARG A 23 27.39 -1.20 17.34
C ARG A 23 27.12 0.05 18.16
N SER A 24 27.35 -0.03 19.48
CA SER A 24 27.52 1.13 20.35
C SER A 24 28.52 2.10 19.70
N PRO A 25 28.29 3.43 19.75
CA PRO A 25 29.26 4.38 19.26
C PRO A 25 30.63 4.11 19.91
N PRO A 26 31.74 4.21 19.17
CA PRO A 26 33.07 4.07 19.77
C PRO A 26 33.22 5.13 20.86
N ALA A 27 33.66 4.70 22.04
CA ALA A 27 33.93 5.57 23.18
C ALA A 27 35.16 6.42 22.88
N THR A 28 35.04 7.46 22.04
CA THR A 28 36.03 8.54 21.90
C THR A 28 35.51 9.64 20.96
N SER A 29 34.77 10.57 21.54
CA SER A 29 34.82 12.02 21.30
C SER A 29 33.58 12.63 21.93
N ALA A 30 33.77 13.65 22.78
CA ALA A 30 32.69 14.36 23.46
C ALA A 30 31.53 14.72 22.48
N PRO A 31 30.27 14.61 22.90
CA PRO A 31 29.14 14.94 22.05
C PRO A 31 29.14 16.45 21.74
N PRO A 32 28.91 16.88 20.48
CA PRO A 32 28.48 18.24 20.24
C PRO A 32 27.09 18.45 20.85
N LEU A 33 26.92 19.59 21.53
CA LEU A 33 25.69 20.07 22.16
C LEU A 33 24.47 19.99 21.22
N TRP A 34 23.71 18.90 21.34
CA TRP A 34 22.27 18.84 21.10
C TRP A 34 21.74 17.63 21.86
N GLU A 35 21.64 17.75 23.17
CA GLU A 35 20.93 16.77 23.99
C GLU A 35 19.42 16.99 23.85
N TRP A 36 18.71 15.97 23.37
CA TRP A 36 17.32 15.77 23.77
C TRP A 36 17.37 14.97 25.07
N GLU A 37 17.12 15.63 26.20
CA GLU A 37 16.91 14.97 27.48
C GLU A 37 15.66 14.08 27.39
N LEU A 38 15.86 12.77 27.55
CA LEU A 38 14.78 11.84 27.91
C LEU A 38 15.17 11.20 29.23
N HIS A 39 14.28 11.35 30.20
CA HIS A 39 14.47 11.14 31.62
C HIS A 39 15.10 9.77 31.95
N SER A 40 16.18 9.82 32.72
CA SER A 40 16.84 8.67 33.31
C SER A 40 16.07 8.17 34.55
N GLY A 41 15.21 7.19 34.35
CA GLY A 41 14.74 6.30 35.43
C GLY A 41 15.45 4.95 35.33
N GLN A 42 16.33 4.64 36.30
CA GLN A 42 16.96 3.32 36.41
C GLN A 42 15.94 2.20 36.66
N PRO A 43 16.15 0.98 36.15
CA PRO A 43 15.39 -0.20 36.55
C PRO A 43 16.13 -0.98 37.66
N GLN A 44 15.41 -1.41 38.68
CA GLN A 44 15.83 -2.53 39.52
C GLN A 44 14.75 -3.62 39.55
N HIS A 45 15.26 -4.83 39.40
CA HIS A 45 14.71 -6.14 39.73
C HIS A 45 13.82 -6.91 38.72
N GLN A 46 14.45 -8.03 38.33
CA GLN A 46 13.97 -9.27 37.73
C GLN A 46 12.61 -9.74 38.27
N HIS A 47 11.75 -10.23 37.37
CA HIS A 47 11.16 -11.58 37.38
C HIS A 47 10.34 -11.78 36.10
N HIS A 48 10.56 -12.89 35.39
CA HIS A 48 9.68 -13.39 34.32
C HIS A 48 8.42 -14.02 34.95
N PRO A 49 7.23 -13.92 34.32
CA PRO A 49 6.91 -14.84 33.23
C PRO A 49 6.11 -14.23 32.06
N LEU A 50 6.07 -15.01 30.98
CA LEU A 50 5.36 -14.83 29.72
C LEU A 50 3.93 -14.28 29.87
N ARG A 51 3.78 -12.97 29.69
CA ARG A 51 2.58 -12.20 29.30
C ARG A 51 3.04 -10.74 29.32
N HIS A 52 2.67 -9.95 28.30
CA HIS A 52 3.09 -8.56 28.03
C HIS A 52 4.02 -8.41 26.81
N CYS A 53 3.46 -8.64 25.62
CA CYS A 53 3.92 -8.00 24.39
C CYS A 53 2.87 -6.99 23.92
N ARG A 54 2.43 -6.09 24.80
CA ARG A 54 1.56 -4.96 24.43
C ARG A 54 2.12 -3.57 24.75
N ASP A 55 3.23 -3.47 25.49
CA ASP A 55 3.80 -2.17 25.89
C ASP A 55 5.19 -1.91 25.33
N ARG A 56 5.32 -1.88 24.01
CA ARG A 56 6.53 -1.32 23.40
C ARG A 56 6.13 -0.44 22.24
N ALA A 57 5.91 0.84 22.53
CA ALA A 57 6.27 1.94 21.65
C ALA A 57 7.77 1.81 21.32
N ARG A 58 8.11 0.87 20.43
CA ARG A 58 9.47 0.76 19.90
C ARG A 58 9.59 1.91 18.92
N ALA A 59 10.24 2.98 19.36
CA ALA A 59 10.94 3.89 18.47
C ALA A 59 11.53 3.04 17.34
N MET A 60 11.21 3.38 16.08
CA MET A 60 11.59 2.54 14.95
C MET A 60 13.09 2.23 15.09
N PRO A 61 13.45 0.95 15.20
CA PRO A 61 14.81 0.56 15.51
C PRO A 61 15.74 1.16 14.46
N THR A 62 16.73 1.91 14.93
CA THR A 62 17.67 2.60 14.05
C THR A 62 18.52 1.56 13.34
N LEU A 63 18.19 1.33 12.08
CA LEU A 63 18.88 0.36 11.25
C LEU A 63 20.16 1.00 10.69
N ARG A 64 21.33 0.47 11.09
CA ARG A 64 22.62 0.91 10.56
C ARG A 64 23.10 -0.07 9.49
N LEU A 65 23.41 0.46 8.31
CA LEU A 65 24.04 -0.27 7.20
C LEU A 65 25.49 0.23 7.05
N PRO A 66 26.43 -0.22 7.89
CA PRO A 66 27.77 0.38 8.00
C PRO A 66 28.57 0.31 6.70
N THR A 67 28.26 -0.63 5.82
CA THR A 67 28.96 -0.85 4.55
C THR A 67 28.25 -0.22 3.35
N VAL A 68 27.06 0.36 3.52
CA VAL A 68 26.29 0.98 2.44
C VAL A 68 26.43 2.50 2.55
N ARG A 69 27.09 3.11 1.56
CA ARG A 69 27.21 4.57 1.49
C ARG A 69 25.83 5.19 1.24
N ALA A 70 25.58 6.39 1.77
CA ALA A 70 24.30 7.07 1.63
C ALA A 70 23.79 7.20 0.18
N PRO A 71 24.62 7.52 -0.83
CA PRO A 71 24.16 7.55 -2.23
C PRO A 71 23.71 6.17 -2.75
N ILE A 72 24.40 5.10 -2.36
CA ILE A 72 24.02 3.73 -2.74
C ILE A 72 22.69 3.36 -2.09
N PHE A 73 22.53 3.70 -0.81
CA PHE A 73 21.29 3.45 -0.09
C PHE A 73 20.11 4.22 -0.70
N ALA A 74 20.30 5.48 -1.08
CA ALA A 74 19.30 6.28 -1.77
C ALA A 74 18.86 5.65 -3.11
N MET A 75 19.80 5.08 -3.87
CA MET A 75 19.48 4.33 -5.09
C MET A 75 18.69 3.05 -4.81
N VAL A 76 19.07 2.29 -3.77
CA VAL A 76 18.30 1.12 -3.33
C VAL A 76 16.87 1.53 -2.95
N LEU A 77 16.71 2.59 -2.15
CA LEU A 77 15.38 3.10 -1.78
C LEU A 77 14.59 3.54 -3.02
N SER A 78 15.21 4.33 -3.91
CA SER A 78 14.57 4.74 -5.16
C SER A 78 14.06 3.53 -5.95
N TRP A 79 14.87 2.46 -6.07
CA TRP A 79 14.44 1.23 -6.71
C TRP A 79 13.31 0.52 -5.95
N ILE A 80 13.37 0.44 -4.62
CA ILE A 80 12.31 -0.17 -3.80
C ILE A 80 10.97 0.55 -4.06
N TYR A 81 10.97 1.89 -4.03
CA TYR A 81 9.77 2.71 -4.15
C TYR A 81 9.25 2.82 -5.59
N THR A 82 10.12 2.84 -6.59
CA THR A 82 9.72 3.09 -7.99
C THR A 82 9.74 1.84 -8.87
N GLY A 83 10.44 0.79 -8.46
CA GLY A 83 10.79 -0.37 -9.31
C GLY A 83 11.69 -0.01 -10.48
N ARG A 84 12.19 1.23 -10.57
CA ARG A 84 13.02 1.70 -11.67
C ARG A 84 14.48 1.61 -11.28
N PHE A 85 15.26 0.99 -12.14
CA PHE A 85 16.69 1.01 -12.03
C PHE A 85 17.23 2.37 -12.49
N TYR A 86 18.01 3.02 -11.63
CA TYR A 86 18.71 4.26 -11.95
C TYR A 86 20.06 4.25 -11.25
N CYS A 87 21.13 4.31 -12.03
CA CYS A 87 22.49 4.41 -11.54
C CYS A 87 23.22 5.45 -12.41
N PRO A 88 23.45 6.67 -11.91
CA PRO A 88 24.00 7.75 -12.72
C PRO A 88 25.48 7.54 -13.07
N ASP A 89 26.21 6.84 -12.20
CA ASP A 89 27.63 6.58 -12.37
C ASP A 89 27.91 5.07 -12.32
N THR A 90 28.65 4.60 -13.32
CA THR A 90 29.12 3.21 -13.42
C THR A 90 30.00 2.79 -12.25
N LEU A 91 30.70 3.73 -11.60
CA LEU A 91 31.53 3.47 -10.42
C LEU A 91 30.71 3.00 -9.22
N PHE A 92 29.43 3.35 -9.18
CA PHE A 92 28.53 2.94 -8.09
C PHE A 92 27.85 1.60 -8.36
N LEU A 93 27.92 1.07 -9.58
CA LEU A 93 27.19 -0.10 -10.01
C LEU A 93 27.59 -1.38 -9.25
N GLN A 94 28.90 -1.57 -9.03
CA GLN A 94 29.41 -2.70 -8.26
C GLN A 94 28.95 -2.61 -6.79
N GLN A 95 29.02 -1.41 -6.19
CA GLN A 95 28.61 -1.21 -4.81
C GLN A 95 27.09 -1.36 -4.63
N LEU A 96 26.31 -0.95 -5.64
CA LEU A 96 24.87 -1.16 -5.68
C LEU A 96 24.53 -2.66 -5.78
N ALA A 97 25.28 -3.43 -6.58
CA ALA A 97 25.13 -4.88 -6.65
C ALA A 97 25.44 -5.56 -5.30
N ASP A 98 26.49 -5.11 -4.61
CA ASP A 98 26.87 -5.63 -3.29
C ASP A 98 25.84 -5.28 -2.20
N ALA A 99 25.30 -4.06 -2.23
CA ALA A 99 24.20 -3.64 -1.37
C ALA A 99 22.93 -4.46 -1.66
N ALA A 100 22.57 -4.66 -2.93
CA ALA A 100 21.44 -5.49 -3.33
C ALA A 100 21.61 -6.94 -2.88
N LYS A 101 22.82 -7.50 -2.97
CA LYS A 101 23.14 -8.84 -2.44
C LYS A 101 22.96 -8.90 -0.92
N MET A 102 23.47 -7.91 -0.18
CA MET A 102 23.35 -7.84 1.28
C MET A 102 21.90 -7.78 1.73
N LEU A 103 21.06 -7.03 1.01
CA LEU A 103 19.65 -6.83 1.30
C LEU A 103 18.73 -7.90 0.69
N HIS A 104 19.30 -8.92 0.04
CA HIS A 104 18.57 -9.96 -0.69
C HIS A 104 17.56 -9.42 -1.70
N LEU A 105 18.01 -8.51 -2.56
CA LEU A 105 17.24 -7.93 -3.67
C LEU A 105 17.72 -8.57 -4.99
N PRO A 106 17.26 -9.79 -5.36
CA PRO A 106 17.77 -10.51 -6.51
C PRO A 106 17.51 -9.80 -7.84
N ALA A 107 16.35 -9.15 -8.00
CA ALA A 107 16.00 -8.40 -9.19
C ALA A 107 16.93 -7.20 -9.42
N LEU A 108 17.12 -6.36 -8.39
CA LEU A 108 18.07 -5.24 -8.45
C LEU A 108 19.50 -5.71 -8.72
N ARG A 109 19.92 -6.80 -8.08
CA ARG A 109 21.25 -7.38 -8.29
C ARG A 109 21.43 -7.88 -9.72
N ALA A 110 20.43 -8.55 -10.29
CA ALA A 110 20.46 -9.03 -11.66
C ALA A 110 20.60 -7.88 -12.66
N GLU A 111 19.85 -6.78 -12.45
CA GLU A 111 19.94 -5.57 -13.27
C GLU A 111 21.34 -4.92 -13.18
N CYS A 112 21.92 -4.84 -11.99
CA CYS A 112 23.29 -4.32 -11.82
C CYS A 112 24.31 -5.18 -12.58
N HIS A 113 24.21 -6.51 -12.48
CA HIS A 113 25.10 -7.42 -13.21
C HIS A 113 24.91 -7.38 -14.72
N TYR A 114 23.66 -7.19 -15.18
CA TYR A 114 23.37 -7.00 -16.59
C TYR A 114 24.11 -5.75 -17.12
N GLN A 115 23.99 -4.62 -16.43
CA GLN A 115 24.66 -3.37 -16.79
C GLN A 115 26.20 -3.48 -16.72
N LEU A 116 26.77 -4.18 -15.73
CA LEU A 116 28.21 -4.42 -15.67
C LEU A 116 28.71 -5.23 -16.88
N ARG A 117 27.93 -6.23 -17.30
CA ARG A 117 28.25 -7.07 -18.46
C ARG A 117 28.12 -6.32 -19.78
N THR A 118 27.12 -5.45 -19.94
CA THR A 118 26.97 -4.63 -21.15
C THR A 118 28.11 -3.63 -21.28
N LEU A 119 28.47 -2.92 -20.19
CA LEU A 119 29.61 -2.00 -20.18
C LEU A 119 30.93 -2.71 -20.49
N SER A 120 31.14 -3.91 -19.95
CA SER A 120 32.32 -4.73 -20.25
C SER A 120 32.35 -5.22 -21.71
N ARG A 121 31.18 -5.37 -22.35
CA ARG A 121 31.05 -5.84 -23.74
C ARG A 121 31.08 -4.71 -24.77
N HIS A 122 30.71 -3.49 -24.42
CA HIS A 122 30.76 -2.34 -25.35
C HIS A 122 32.19 -1.86 -25.68
N VAL A 123 33.23 -2.47 -25.11
CA VAL A 123 34.61 -2.37 -25.59
C VAL A 123 34.85 -3.24 -26.85
N THR A 124 33.93 -4.15 -27.18
CA THR A 124 33.97 -5.00 -28.38
C THR A 124 32.58 -5.11 -29.00
N CYS A 125 32.33 -4.28 -30.03
CA CYS A 125 31.17 -4.31 -30.95
C CYS A 125 29.86 -3.64 -30.47
N SER A 126 29.39 -2.72 -31.34
CA SER A 126 28.04 -2.17 -31.39
C SER A 126 27.09 -3.17 -32.03
N ALA A 127 25.96 -3.45 -31.37
CA ALA A 127 24.63 -3.70 -31.97
C ALA A 127 23.71 -4.31 -30.90
N GLY A 128 22.48 -3.83 -30.84
CA GLY A 128 21.56 -4.03 -29.73
C GLY A 128 21.01 -5.45 -29.55
N SER A 129 20.43 -5.66 -28.36
CA SER A 129 19.35 -6.62 -28.17
C SER A 129 18.69 -6.41 -26.81
N ALA A 130 17.36 -6.37 -26.86
CA ALA A 130 16.39 -6.67 -25.81
C ALA A 130 16.67 -6.12 -24.41
N VAL A 131 16.05 -4.97 -24.13
CA VAL A 131 15.65 -4.55 -22.78
C VAL A 131 14.64 -5.59 -22.25
N HIS A 132 15.14 -6.73 -21.78
CA HIS A 132 14.36 -7.63 -20.94
C HIS A 132 14.29 -6.98 -19.57
N ARG A 133 13.47 -5.92 -19.49
CA ARG A 133 13.14 -5.23 -18.24
C ARG A 133 12.48 -6.30 -17.35
N LEU A 134 13.24 -6.90 -16.44
CA LEU A 134 12.73 -7.53 -15.24
C LEU A 134 12.11 -6.40 -14.41
N ARG A 135 10.97 -5.88 -14.88
CA ARG A 135 10.14 -4.97 -14.12
C ARG A 135 9.60 -5.81 -12.98
N ASP A 136 10.30 -5.77 -11.87
CA ASP A 136 9.72 -6.06 -10.57
C ASP A 136 8.53 -5.08 -10.44
N ASP A 137 7.32 -5.60 -10.65
CA ASP A 137 6.11 -4.80 -10.57
C ASP A 137 5.77 -4.63 -9.08
N LEU A 138 5.80 -3.37 -8.63
CA LEU A 138 5.47 -3.04 -7.25
C LEU A 138 4.05 -3.48 -6.93
N ARG A 139 3.16 -3.41 -7.92
CA ARG A 139 1.79 -3.90 -7.82
C ARG A 139 1.74 -5.39 -7.50
N ALA A 140 2.43 -6.21 -8.29
CA ALA A 140 2.45 -7.67 -8.08
C ALA A 140 3.06 -8.02 -6.71
N SER A 141 4.11 -7.31 -6.32
CA SER A 141 4.70 -7.46 -5.00
C SER A 141 3.70 -7.10 -3.89
N LEU A 142 2.97 -5.98 -4.02
CA LEU A 142 1.94 -5.57 -3.05
C LEU A 142 0.76 -6.55 -3.02
N ALA A 143 0.37 -7.11 -4.16
CA ALA A 143 -0.65 -8.14 -4.25
C ALA A 143 -0.27 -9.40 -3.45
N SER A 144 1.02 -9.79 -3.48
CA SER A 144 1.51 -10.95 -2.71
C SER A 144 1.43 -10.76 -1.19
N LEU A 145 1.40 -9.51 -0.70
CA LEU A 145 1.18 -9.20 0.71
C LEU A 145 -0.29 -9.26 1.13
N LEU A 146 -1.20 -9.45 0.18
CA LEU A 146 -2.64 -9.46 0.39
C LEU A 146 -3.23 -10.84 0.06
N PRO A 147 -2.88 -11.91 0.78
CA PRO A 147 -3.39 -13.26 0.50
C PRO A 147 -4.93 -13.32 0.53
N ALA A 148 -5.60 -12.37 1.21
CA ALA A 148 -7.05 -12.19 1.19
C ALA A 148 -7.49 -10.71 1.24
N GLY A 149 -6.69 -9.77 0.72
CA GLY A 149 -7.03 -8.33 0.77
C GLY A 149 -6.74 -7.63 2.11
N ALA A 150 -6.01 -8.29 3.02
CA ALA A 150 -5.57 -7.76 4.31
C ALA A 150 -4.04 -7.88 4.45
N LEU A 151 -3.42 -6.98 5.22
CA LEU A 151 -2.03 -7.16 5.66
C LEU A 151 -1.97 -8.14 6.85
N ALA A 152 -0.85 -8.85 6.98
CA ALA A 152 -0.54 -9.60 8.20
C ALA A 152 -0.35 -8.65 9.38
N GLU A 153 -0.72 -9.10 10.59
CA GLU A 153 -0.66 -8.32 11.85
C GLU A 153 0.73 -7.71 12.13
N GLU A 154 1.79 -8.29 11.56
CA GLU A 154 3.17 -7.89 11.79
C GLU A 154 3.60 -6.66 10.98
N ALA A 155 2.81 -6.24 9.98
CA ALA A 155 3.16 -5.18 9.04
C ALA A 155 2.16 -3.99 9.04
N ASP A 156 1.24 -3.99 9.99
CA ASP A 156 0.17 -3.00 10.11
C ASP A 156 0.50 -1.84 11.06
N ASP A 157 -0.22 -0.75 10.87
CA ASP A 157 -0.25 0.43 11.73
C ASP A 157 -1.69 0.97 11.91
N LEU A 158 -2.69 0.30 11.31
CA LEU A 158 -4.08 0.72 11.27
C LEU A 158 -5.04 -0.47 11.25
N ARG A 159 -6.14 -0.34 11.99
CA ARG A 159 -7.28 -1.27 11.97
C ARG A 159 -8.53 -0.59 11.42
N LEU A 160 -9.19 -1.24 10.46
CA LEU A 160 -10.46 -0.79 9.90
C LEU A 160 -11.58 -1.69 10.41
N ARG A 161 -12.67 -1.09 10.91
CA ARG A 161 -13.85 -1.81 11.38
C ARG A 161 -14.97 -1.74 10.35
N ALA A 162 -15.34 -2.90 9.80
CA ALA A 162 -16.47 -3.11 8.91
C ALA A 162 -17.77 -3.35 9.70
N ALA A 163 -18.89 -3.53 9.00
CA ALA A 163 -20.18 -3.85 9.60
C ALA A 163 -20.16 -5.18 10.40
N ASP A 164 -19.45 -6.17 9.87
CA ASP A 164 -19.43 -7.57 10.31
C ASP A 164 -18.05 -8.09 10.75
N GLY A 165 -17.03 -7.21 10.80
CA GLY A 165 -15.68 -7.63 11.18
C GLY A 165 -14.65 -6.50 11.20
N GLU A 166 -13.38 -6.87 11.35
CA GLU A 166 -12.24 -5.94 11.37
C GLU A 166 -11.14 -6.45 10.42
N ILE A 167 -10.38 -5.54 9.82
CA ILE A 167 -9.27 -5.84 8.92
C ILE A 167 -8.08 -4.93 9.17
N HIS A 168 -6.89 -5.49 9.01
CA HIS A 168 -5.63 -4.78 9.20
C HIS A 168 -5.14 -4.16 7.89
N ALA A 169 -4.69 -2.90 7.98
CA ALA A 169 -4.28 -2.11 6.83
C ALA A 169 -3.06 -1.23 7.15
N SER A 170 -2.45 -0.69 6.10
CA SER A 170 -1.37 0.29 6.19
C SER A 170 -1.90 1.71 5.99
N ARG A 171 -1.82 2.53 7.03
CA ARG A 171 -2.13 3.96 7.00
C ARG A 171 -1.42 4.67 5.85
N ALA A 172 -0.12 4.43 5.69
CA ALA A 172 0.67 5.06 4.62
C ALA A 172 0.11 4.77 3.22
N LEU A 173 -0.33 3.53 2.95
CA LEU A 173 -0.89 3.16 1.65
C LEU A 173 -2.29 3.72 1.43
N LEU A 174 -3.15 3.68 2.46
CA LEU A 174 -4.49 4.27 2.37
C LEU A 174 -4.43 5.78 2.15
N CYS A 175 -3.66 6.52 2.95
CA CYS A 175 -3.50 7.97 2.79
C CYS A 175 -2.87 8.37 1.44
N ALA A 176 -2.06 7.49 0.84
CA ALA A 176 -1.48 7.75 -0.47
C ALA A 176 -2.51 7.63 -1.60
N ARG A 177 -3.56 6.83 -1.42
CA ARG A 177 -4.46 6.39 -2.49
C ARG A 177 -5.93 6.78 -2.32
N CYS A 178 -6.32 7.26 -1.15
CA CYS A 178 -7.69 7.60 -0.83
C CYS A 178 -7.75 8.88 0.00
N ASP A 179 -8.46 9.89 -0.51
CA ASP A 179 -8.55 11.19 0.14
C ASP A 179 -9.39 11.16 1.41
N PHE A 180 -10.39 10.27 1.50
CA PHE A 180 -11.12 10.03 2.74
C PHE A 180 -10.17 9.62 3.87
N PHE A 181 -9.34 8.59 3.66
CA PHE A 181 -8.38 8.15 4.69
C PHE A 181 -7.31 9.19 4.95
N ARG A 182 -6.84 9.91 3.92
CA ARG A 182 -5.91 11.03 4.11
C ARG A 182 -6.49 12.10 5.03
N THR A 183 -7.74 12.49 4.81
CA THR A 183 -8.42 13.54 5.58
C THR A 183 -8.77 13.05 6.98
N CYS A 184 -9.28 11.82 7.11
CA CYS A 184 -9.62 11.21 8.39
C CYS A 184 -8.38 11.04 9.29
N LEU A 185 -7.23 10.65 8.71
CA LEU A 185 -6.03 10.31 9.47
C LEU A 185 -5.04 11.48 9.64
N HIS A 186 -5.07 12.50 8.77
CA HIS A 186 -4.19 13.68 8.84
C HIS A 186 -4.92 15.01 9.09
N GLY A 187 -6.26 15.04 9.04
CA GLY A 187 -7.06 16.24 9.32
C GLY A 187 -7.16 16.56 10.81
N ALA A 188 -7.79 17.70 11.10
CA ALA A 188 -8.00 18.28 12.45
C ALA A 188 -8.79 17.40 13.45
N LEU A 189 -9.15 16.18 13.08
CA LEU A 189 -9.73 15.16 13.97
C LEU A 189 -8.66 14.34 14.72
N SER A 190 -7.38 14.58 14.43
CA SER A 190 -6.25 13.90 15.07
C SER A 190 -5.58 14.71 16.20
N GLY A 191 -6.09 15.92 16.50
CA GLY A 191 -5.54 16.77 17.55
C GLY A 191 -6.63 17.38 18.43
N GLY A 192 -6.68 16.92 19.69
CA GLY A 192 -7.21 17.68 20.83
C GLY A 192 -8.73 17.93 20.86
N GLU A 193 -9.39 17.27 21.81
CA GLU A 193 -10.65 17.71 22.43
C GLU A 193 -11.87 17.87 21.50
N THR A 194 -12.65 16.79 21.35
CA THR A 194 -14.09 16.92 21.15
C THR A 194 -14.82 16.48 22.43
N ALA A 195 -15.27 17.49 23.18
CA ALA A 195 -16.45 17.34 24.00
C ALA A 195 -17.58 16.79 23.12
N SER A 196 -18.19 15.69 23.56
CA SER A 196 -19.41 15.06 23.03
C SER A 196 -19.40 14.52 21.59
N GLY A 197 -19.46 13.19 21.47
CA GLY A 197 -20.09 12.49 20.34
C GLY A 197 -19.16 11.70 19.43
N GLU A 198 -19.17 10.37 19.60
CA GLU A 198 -18.73 9.31 18.66
C GLU A 198 -17.94 9.72 17.40
N GLY A 199 -16.62 9.57 17.44
CA GLY A 199 -15.79 9.66 16.25
C GLY A 199 -14.31 9.74 16.57
N VAL A 200 -13.58 8.67 16.25
CA VAL A 200 -12.12 8.53 16.34
C VAL A 200 -11.57 8.60 17.76
N VAL A 201 -11.35 7.43 18.37
CA VAL A 201 -10.62 7.31 19.63
C VAL A 201 -9.17 7.74 19.36
N ALA A 202 -8.78 8.90 19.90
CA ALA A 202 -7.41 9.37 19.87
C ALA A 202 -6.53 8.36 20.63
N ALA A 203 -5.79 7.58 19.87
CA ALA A 203 -4.82 6.63 20.39
C ALA A 203 -3.63 7.38 20.96
N GLU A 204 -3.29 7.12 22.23
CA GLU A 204 -1.99 7.47 22.80
C GLU A 204 -0.85 6.94 21.91
N GLU A 205 0.28 7.65 21.89
CA GLU A 205 1.45 7.37 21.05
C GLU A 205 1.90 5.89 21.17
N GLY A 206 1.47 5.06 20.21
CA GLY A 206 1.83 3.64 20.15
C GLY A 206 0.67 2.64 20.09
N ALA A 207 -0.58 3.08 20.23
CA ALA A 207 -1.74 2.22 19.98
C ALA A 207 -2.08 2.17 18.47
N VAL A 208 -2.40 0.96 17.98
CA VAL A 208 -2.91 0.76 16.61
C VAL A 208 -4.12 1.65 16.41
N GLN A 209 -4.03 2.60 15.48
CA GLN A 209 -5.12 3.53 15.21
C GLN A 209 -6.30 2.76 14.61
N GLU A 210 -7.52 3.11 15.02
CA GLU A 210 -8.73 2.45 14.58
C GLU A 210 -9.62 3.43 13.79
N VAL A 211 -10.17 2.97 12.66
CA VAL A 211 -11.13 3.73 11.85
C VAL A 211 -12.42 2.92 11.72
N ASP A 212 -13.52 3.50 12.16
CA ASP A 212 -14.84 2.88 12.06
C ASP A 212 -15.51 3.21 10.71
N LEU A 213 -15.85 2.17 9.94
CA LEU A 213 -16.53 2.26 8.65
C LEU A 213 -17.95 1.68 8.71
N LYS A 214 -18.47 1.31 9.90
CA LYS A 214 -19.82 0.73 10.06
C LYS A 214 -20.93 1.58 9.46
N TRP A 215 -20.80 2.91 9.52
CA TRP A 215 -21.76 3.85 8.94
C TRP A 215 -21.95 3.69 7.43
N THR A 216 -20.95 3.14 6.73
CA THR A 216 -21.05 2.85 5.29
C THR A 216 -21.81 1.55 4.97
N GLY A 217 -22.05 0.71 5.99
CA GLY A 217 -22.61 -0.63 5.81
C GLY A 217 -21.70 -1.62 5.09
N VAL A 218 -20.42 -1.27 4.84
CA VAL A 218 -19.47 -2.14 4.13
C VAL A 218 -19.22 -3.43 4.90
N ARG A 219 -19.36 -4.57 4.22
CA ARG A 219 -19.01 -5.89 4.76
C ARG A 219 -17.54 -6.19 4.60
N LEU A 220 -17.03 -7.16 5.35
CA LEU A 220 -15.61 -7.52 5.35
C LEU A 220 -15.11 -7.94 3.96
N GLU A 221 -15.92 -8.68 3.19
CA GLU A 221 -15.55 -9.10 1.84
C GLU A 221 -15.48 -7.92 0.85
N GLU A 222 -16.42 -6.98 0.94
CA GLU A 222 -16.40 -5.75 0.13
C GLU A 222 -15.20 -4.88 0.50
N LEU A 223 -14.89 -4.77 1.80
CA LEU A 223 -13.73 -4.04 2.28
C LEU A 223 -12.41 -4.67 1.81
N ARG A 224 -12.31 -6.00 1.71
CA ARG A 224 -11.16 -6.68 1.13
C ARG A 224 -10.96 -6.35 -0.34
N LEU A 225 -12.05 -6.25 -1.12
CA LEU A 225 -11.99 -5.83 -2.52
C LEU A 225 -11.55 -4.37 -2.66
N LEU A 226 -12.07 -3.48 -1.80
CA LEU A 226 -11.64 -2.07 -1.75
C LEU A 226 -10.15 -1.95 -1.42
N LEU A 227 -9.67 -2.70 -0.41
CA LEU A 227 -8.26 -2.73 -0.04
C LEU A 227 -7.40 -3.32 -1.16
N ARG A 228 -7.83 -4.39 -1.81
CA ARG A 228 -7.16 -4.91 -3.00
C ARG A 228 -6.99 -3.81 -4.05
N TYR A 229 -8.08 -3.11 -4.37
CA TYR A 229 -8.04 -2.00 -5.32
C TYR A 229 -7.09 -0.88 -4.88
N LEU A 230 -7.09 -0.48 -3.61
CA LEU A 230 -6.19 0.58 -3.12
C LEU A 230 -4.71 0.20 -3.25
N TYR A 231 -4.39 -1.08 -3.10
CA TYR A 231 -3.00 -1.55 -3.07
C TYR A 231 -2.50 -1.89 -4.47
N THR A 232 -3.35 -2.50 -5.31
CA THR A 232 -2.96 -3.01 -6.61
C THR A 232 -3.49 -2.15 -7.76
N GLY A 233 -4.54 -1.37 -7.54
CA GLY A 233 -5.32 -0.70 -8.58
C GLY A 233 -6.27 -1.66 -9.32
N ARG A 234 -6.51 -2.86 -8.80
CA ARG A 234 -7.35 -3.90 -9.41
C ARG A 234 -8.37 -4.46 -8.42
N VAL A 235 -9.57 -4.71 -8.90
CA VAL A 235 -10.66 -5.33 -8.10
C VAL A 235 -10.67 -6.85 -8.29
N ALA A 236 -10.42 -7.33 -9.51
CA ALA A 236 -10.47 -8.75 -9.83
C ALA A 236 -9.38 -9.55 -9.11
N SER A 237 -9.78 -10.72 -8.60
CA SER A 237 -8.94 -11.72 -7.97
C SER A 237 -8.86 -12.96 -8.86
N GLY A 238 -7.95 -12.98 -9.81
CA GLY A 238 -7.76 -14.13 -10.69
C GLY A 238 -6.30 -14.31 -11.11
N GLU A 239 -5.90 -15.55 -11.36
CA GLU A 239 -4.57 -15.91 -11.87
C GLU A 239 -4.33 -15.39 -13.31
N ASP A 240 -5.41 -14.97 -14.01
CA ASP A 240 -5.41 -14.34 -15.34
C ASP A 240 -5.02 -12.84 -15.33
N GLU A 241 -4.35 -12.37 -14.28
CA GLU A 241 -3.84 -11.00 -14.14
C GLU A 241 -2.87 -10.57 -15.26
N MET A 242 -2.37 -11.52 -16.04
CA MET A 242 -1.47 -11.31 -17.18
C MET A 242 -2.18 -11.08 -18.53
N ALA A 243 -3.48 -11.38 -18.66
CA ALA A 243 -4.13 -11.48 -19.98
C ALA A 243 -5.35 -10.55 -20.19
N GLY A 244 -6.09 -10.18 -19.14
CA GLY A 244 -7.33 -9.40 -19.26
C GLY A 244 -7.22 -7.94 -18.82
N SER A 245 -8.04 -7.08 -19.43
CA SER A 245 -8.31 -5.73 -18.90
C SER A 245 -9.11 -5.85 -17.60
N ASP A 246 -8.82 -5.04 -16.58
CA ASP A 246 -9.58 -5.04 -15.31
C ASP A 246 -11.09 -4.82 -15.53
N LEU A 247 -11.46 -4.14 -16.62
CA LEU A 247 -12.86 -3.92 -17.00
C LEU A 247 -13.57 -5.20 -17.45
N GLU A 248 -12.85 -6.14 -18.08
CA GLU A 248 -13.41 -7.39 -18.60
C GLU A 248 -13.62 -8.43 -17.50
N LEU A 249 -12.76 -8.42 -16.49
CA LEU A 249 -12.79 -9.36 -15.37
C LEU A 249 -13.66 -8.86 -14.21
N PHE A 250 -14.09 -7.59 -14.24
CA PHE A 250 -14.86 -7.00 -13.15
C PHE A 250 -16.36 -7.27 -13.30
N GLU A 251 -16.87 -8.17 -12.47
CA GLU A 251 -18.25 -8.62 -12.56
C GLU A 251 -19.27 -7.51 -12.19
N PRO A 252 -20.37 -7.36 -12.96
CA PRO A 252 -21.34 -6.28 -12.75
C PRO A 252 -22.00 -6.26 -11.37
N HIS A 253 -22.25 -7.43 -10.77
CA HIS A 253 -22.85 -7.51 -9.44
C HIS A 253 -21.89 -6.99 -8.35
N LEU A 254 -20.57 -7.19 -8.52
CA LEU A 254 -19.56 -6.61 -7.64
C LEU A 254 -19.47 -5.10 -7.85
N ALA A 255 -19.55 -4.63 -9.09
CA ALA A 255 -19.60 -3.19 -9.38
C ALA A 255 -20.80 -2.51 -8.71
N LEU A 256 -21.96 -3.16 -8.73
CA LEU A 256 -23.18 -2.68 -8.05
C LEU A 256 -23.02 -2.61 -6.53
N ALA A 257 -22.40 -3.64 -5.92
CA ALA A 257 -22.14 -3.68 -4.49
C ALA A 257 -21.08 -2.66 -4.05
N LEU A 258 -20.01 -2.48 -4.83
CA LEU A 258 -18.89 -1.62 -4.46
C LEU A 258 -19.13 -0.13 -4.74
N MET A 259 -19.98 0.23 -5.71
CA MET A 259 -20.20 1.63 -6.11
C MET A 259 -20.64 2.55 -4.94
N PRO A 260 -21.60 2.18 -4.07
CA PRO A 260 -21.98 3.01 -2.93
C PRO A 260 -20.81 3.26 -1.97
N HIS A 261 -20.02 2.22 -1.68
CA HIS A 261 -18.86 2.33 -0.79
C HIS A 261 -17.73 3.16 -1.42
N ALA A 262 -17.48 2.98 -2.72
CA ALA A 262 -16.52 3.79 -3.46
C ALA A 262 -16.92 5.27 -3.45
N SER A 263 -18.21 5.58 -3.58
CA SER A 263 -18.72 6.95 -3.46
C SER A 263 -18.56 7.50 -2.04
N ALA A 264 -18.92 6.73 -1.02
CA ALA A 264 -18.83 7.14 0.39
C ALA A 264 -17.39 7.39 0.85
N LEU A 265 -16.44 6.60 0.36
CA LEU A 265 -15.01 6.69 0.67
C LEU A 265 -14.23 7.60 -0.30
N LEU A 266 -14.92 8.34 -1.17
CA LEU A 266 -14.32 9.27 -2.13
C LEU A 266 -13.26 8.57 -3.03
N MET A 267 -13.56 7.35 -3.46
CA MET A 267 -12.72 6.57 -4.38
C MET A 267 -13.19 6.78 -5.82
N ASP A 268 -13.00 7.99 -6.35
CA ASP A 268 -13.53 8.40 -7.65
C ASP A 268 -13.12 7.50 -8.81
N ASP A 269 -11.87 7.03 -8.83
CA ASP A 269 -11.39 6.15 -9.89
C ASP A 269 -12.07 4.77 -9.86
N LEU A 270 -12.31 4.22 -8.66
CA LEU A 270 -13.07 2.98 -8.51
C LEU A 270 -14.54 3.18 -8.88
N LYS A 271 -15.14 4.31 -8.45
CA LYS A 271 -16.51 4.66 -8.80
C LYS A 271 -16.68 4.76 -10.32
N ARG A 272 -15.75 5.39 -11.03
CA ARG A 272 -15.75 5.46 -12.51
C ARG A 272 -15.59 4.09 -13.16
N LEU A 273 -14.81 3.20 -12.56
CA LEU A 273 -14.67 1.82 -13.02
C LEU A 273 -15.99 1.05 -12.85
N CYS A 274 -16.62 1.11 -11.67
CA CYS A 274 -17.94 0.51 -11.44
C CYS A 274 -18.98 1.07 -12.41
N GLU A 275 -18.94 2.39 -12.65
CA GLU A 275 -19.83 3.06 -13.58
C GLU A 275 -19.67 2.52 -15.01
N ALA A 276 -18.44 2.34 -15.48
CA ALA A 276 -18.17 1.79 -16.80
C ALA A 276 -18.69 0.35 -16.96
N VAL A 277 -18.53 -0.50 -15.93
CA VAL A 277 -19.05 -1.87 -15.94
C VAL A 277 -20.58 -1.88 -15.95
N LEU A 278 -21.22 -1.08 -15.10
CA LEU A 278 -22.68 -1.04 -15.02
C LEU A 278 -23.30 -0.47 -16.30
N THR A 279 -22.69 0.55 -16.91
CA THR A 279 -23.11 1.10 -18.21
C THR A 279 -23.13 0.02 -19.30
N ALA A 280 -22.22 -0.95 -19.27
CA ALA A 280 -22.14 -2.00 -20.28
C ALA A 280 -23.29 -3.04 -20.18
N VAL A 281 -24.01 -3.09 -19.06
CA VAL A 281 -25.09 -4.06 -18.81
C VAL A 281 -26.47 -3.42 -18.66
N VAL A 282 -26.59 -2.11 -18.93
CA VAL A 282 -27.89 -1.43 -18.86
C VAL A 282 -28.83 -1.97 -19.93
N ASP A 283 -30.02 -2.37 -19.51
CA ASP A 283 -31.13 -2.75 -20.37
C ASP A 283 -32.44 -2.15 -19.82
N ARG A 284 -33.55 -2.32 -20.55
CA ARG A 284 -34.84 -1.79 -20.13
C ARG A 284 -35.38 -2.41 -18.84
N GLN A 285 -34.99 -3.65 -18.52
CA GLN A 285 -35.47 -4.37 -17.34
C GLN A 285 -34.80 -3.83 -16.07
N ASN A 286 -33.53 -3.43 -16.18
CA ASN A 286 -32.71 -3.00 -15.04
C ASN A 286 -32.50 -1.47 -14.96
N ALA A 287 -32.81 -0.71 -16.02
CA ALA A 287 -32.50 0.72 -16.12
C ALA A 287 -33.06 1.55 -14.95
N HIS A 288 -34.29 1.28 -14.49
CA HIS A 288 -34.87 1.97 -13.34
C HIS A 288 -34.06 1.73 -12.05
N ALA A 289 -33.74 0.46 -11.75
CA ALA A 289 -32.98 0.12 -10.56
C ALA A 289 -31.54 0.70 -10.61
N LEU A 290 -30.91 0.68 -11.78
CA LEU A 290 -29.59 1.27 -11.97
C LEU A 290 -29.61 2.80 -11.92
N LEU A 291 -30.70 3.44 -12.36
CA LEU A 291 -30.88 4.90 -12.24
C LEU A 291 -30.91 5.32 -10.76
N ASP A 292 -31.66 4.60 -9.91
CA ASP A 292 -31.71 4.88 -8.47
C ASP A 292 -30.34 4.77 -7.79
N VAL A 293 -29.51 3.82 -8.24
CA VAL A 293 -28.13 3.67 -7.75
C VAL A 293 -27.27 4.83 -8.26
N ALA A 294 -27.39 5.17 -9.54
CA ALA A 294 -26.64 6.25 -10.17
C ALA A 294 -26.91 7.61 -9.50
N GLU A 295 -28.16 7.88 -9.12
CA GLU A 295 -28.52 9.11 -8.42
C GLU A 295 -27.93 9.17 -7.01
N ARG A 296 -28.07 8.09 -6.24
CA ARG A 296 -27.52 8.00 -4.87
C ARG A 296 -25.99 8.10 -4.84
N CYS A 297 -25.32 7.57 -5.86
CA CYS A 297 -23.86 7.56 -5.94
C CYS A 297 -23.29 8.71 -6.78
N PHE A 298 -24.13 9.61 -7.30
CA PHE A 298 -23.73 10.67 -8.23
C PHE A 298 -22.92 10.16 -9.44
N ALA A 299 -23.34 9.04 -10.05
CA ALA A 299 -22.73 8.44 -11.23
C ALA A 299 -23.39 9.03 -12.50
N SER A 300 -22.81 10.08 -13.05
CA SER A 300 -23.40 10.89 -14.12
C SER A 300 -23.51 10.16 -15.46
N ARG A 301 -22.53 9.35 -15.83
CA ARG A 301 -22.54 8.56 -17.08
C ARG A 301 -23.56 7.44 -17.00
N LEU A 302 -23.62 6.72 -15.88
CA LEU A 302 -24.62 5.66 -15.68
C LEU A 302 -26.03 6.25 -15.71
N LYS A 303 -26.25 7.38 -15.02
CA LYS A 303 -27.53 8.10 -15.05
C LYS A 303 -27.95 8.48 -16.47
N ALA A 304 -27.03 9.03 -17.26
CA ALA A 304 -27.32 9.40 -18.65
C ALA A 304 -27.72 8.18 -19.49
N THR A 305 -26.96 7.08 -19.41
CA THR A 305 -27.28 5.85 -20.15
C THR A 305 -28.61 5.24 -19.73
N CYS A 306 -28.92 5.19 -18.43
CA CYS A 306 -30.22 4.70 -17.97
C CYS A 306 -31.36 5.58 -18.50
N ALA A 307 -31.21 6.91 -18.47
CA ALA A 307 -32.22 7.83 -19.01
C ALA A 307 -32.41 7.63 -20.52
N ASP A 308 -31.33 7.43 -21.28
CA ASP A 308 -31.41 7.18 -22.72
C ASP A 308 -32.18 5.89 -23.03
N VAL A 309 -31.89 4.80 -22.31
CA VAL A 309 -32.57 3.50 -22.49
C VAL A 309 -34.06 3.58 -22.14
N LEU A 310 -34.42 4.34 -21.10
CA LEU A 310 -35.81 4.54 -20.68
C LEU A 310 -36.61 5.44 -21.65
N ASN A 311 -35.93 6.39 -22.32
CA ASN A 311 -36.57 7.29 -23.28
C ASN A 311 -36.68 6.69 -24.70
N GLN A 312 -36.02 5.57 -24.98
CA GLN A 312 -36.15 4.90 -26.27
C GLN A 312 -37.52 4.24 -26.39
N PRO A 313 -38.35 4.58 -27.40
CA PRO A 313 -39.65 3.97 -27.61
C PRO A 313 -39.51 2.48 -27.85
N ASP A 314 -40.43 1.66 -27.33
CA ASP A 314 -40.51 0.24 -27.62
C ASP A 314 -40.62 0.02 -29.13
N GLN A 315 -39.49 -0.28 -29.78
CA GLN A 315 -39.51 -0.94 -31.08
C GLN A 315 -39.95 -2.37 -30.82
N SER A 316 -41.25 -2.51 -30.57
CA SER A 316 -41.97 -3.76 -30.69
C SER A 316 -41.85 -4.18 -32.15
N ILE A 317 -41.11 -5.27 -32.35
CA ILE A 317 -41.01 -6.00 -33.60
C ILE A 317 -42.39 -6.65 -33.82
N ASP A 318 -43.05 -6.27 -34.92
CA ASP A 318 -44.14 -7.02 -35.56
C ASP A 318 -43.68 -8.42 -35.99
#